data_AF-A0A954W459-F1
#
_entry.id   AF-A0A954W459-F1
#
_cell.length_a   1.000
_cell.length_b   1.000
_cell.length_c   1.000
_cell.angle_alpha   90.00
_cell.angle_beta   90.00
_cell.angle_gamma   90.00
#
_symmetry.space_group_name_H-M   'P 1'
#
loop_
_entity.id
_entity.type
_entity.pdbx_description
1 polymer ?
#
loop_
_entity_poly.entity_id
_entity_poly.type
_entity_poly.pdbx_seq_one_letter_code
_entity_poly.pdbx_strand_id
1 'polypeptide(L)'
;DGSIRDVTHLTTFLTSNDNSAPIDENGLVTAAARGEAFVMGRFETHTVGSQVLVLPKDLQYEAPAVAGNYIDELIGDKLNKIRVLPSDLCSDEEFLRRVTVDIAGMLPTEEEYIEFTTDPSADKRAKLIDRLLERKEFSEIWAMKWSELLMVKSSNQVSYKAMFLYSNWLTDKIANNVPLDQMVRELLGANGGTFDNPATNFYQIERDTLKTAENVAQVFMGIRTQCAQCHNHPFDRWTMDDYYSFAAFFAQIGRKNGEDYREQIIYNRGAGDVRHLVGNRVMEPKYLGGVAPDSKGADRRELLASWLTSPENPFFSTSVANRVWSHFFGRGIVEPVDDIRVSNPPSNPALFDALGEKLVEYKYDFKQLVRDICNSNAYQRSTTRNASNEGDDRNFAHANVRRIPAESLLDCICQVTNTKEKFRGLPLGARAVQIADGTTSTYFLTTFGRAKRETVCACESSTDPSLSQALHMLNGEATHGKIAQGGIIKQLLSEGKTPEQVIESLYIRCLTRRPTADEMGKLMEV
;
A
#
# COMPACT_ATOMS: atom_id res chain seq x y z
N ASP A 1 11.28 26.93 -32.58
CA ASP A 1 12.16 27.99 -33.13
C ASP A 1 13.38 28.27 -32.23
N GLY A 2 13.53 27.59 -31.08
CA GLY A 2 14.66 27.82 -30.17
C GLY A 2 14.56 29.13 -29.38
N SER A 3 13.39 29.80 -29.41
CA SER A 3 13.17 31.02 -28.65
C SER A 3 13.13 30.76 -27.14
N ILE A 4 13.65 31.71 -26.38
CA ILE A 4 13.56 31.74 -24.91
C ILE A 4 12.67 32.92 -24.55
N ARG A 5 11.68 32.69 -23.69
CA ARG A 5 10.73 33.70 -23.23
C ARG A 5 10.63 33.66 -21.71
N ASP A 6 10.67 34.83 -21.08
CA ASP A 6 10.31 34.97 -19.67
C ASP A 6 8.78 34.90 -19.53
N VAL A 7 8.33 33.91 -18.76
CA VAL A 7 6.92 33.62 -18.48
C VAL A 7 6.58 33.80 -17.00
N THR A 8 7.46 34.40 -16.20
CA THR A 8 7.26 34.59 -14.75
C THR A 8 5.93 35.26 -14.45
N HIS A 9 5.61 36.35 -15.16
CA HIS A 9 4.33 37.08 -15.03
C HIS A 9 3.08 36.31 -15.49
N LEU A 10 3.25 35.18 -16.19
CA LEU A 10 2.17 34.28 -16.60
C LEU A 10 2.14 32.99 -15.77
N THR A 11 3.10 32.84 -14.85
CA THR A 11 3.27 31.64 -14.04
C THR A 11 2.44 31.76 -12.77
N THR A 12 1.69 30.72 -12.45
CA THR A 12 1.03 30.60 -11.14
C THR A 12 2.01 29.99 -10.15
N PHE A 13 2.25 30.70 -9.04
CA PHE A 13 3.09 30.23 -7.95
C PHE A 13 2.25 29.73 -6.78
N LEU A 14 2.62 28.58 -6.21
CA LEU A 14 1.91 27.95 -5.10
C LEU A 14 2.91 27.38 -4.10
N THR A 15 2.51 27.31 -2.83
CA THR A 15 3.27 26.67 -1.75
C THR A 15 2.40 25.63 -1.06
N SER A 16 2.98 24.49 -0.70
CA SER A 16 2.27 23.47 0.10
C SER A 16 2.19 23.82 1.58
N ASN A 17 2.97 24.80 2.05
CA ASN A 17 3.04 25.19 3.45
C ASN A 17 3.40 26.68 3.57
N ASP A 18 2.36 27.51 3.47
CA ASP A 18 2.46 28.97 3.54
C ASP A 18 2.98 29.46 4.90
N ASN A 19 2.78 28.68 5.98
CA ASN A 19 3.30 29.04 7.30
C ASN A 19 4.84 28.99 7.36
N SER A 20 5.47 28.08 6.60
CA SER A 20 6.92 27.92 6.58
C SER A 20 7.58 28.70 5.45
N ALA A 21 7.03 28.60 4.24
CA ALA A 21 7.58 29.26 3.06
C ALA A 21 6.46 29.89 2.22
N PRO A 22 5.96 31.07 2.60
CA PRO A 22 5.05 31.82 1.75
C PRO A 22 5.73 32.19 0.43
N ILE A 23 4.95 32.16 -0.65
CA ILE A 23 5.38 32.52 -2.00
C ILE A 23 4.43 33.59 -2.56
N ASP A 24 5.00 34.67 -3.10
CA ASP A 24 4.20 35.74 -3.70
C ASP A 24 3.87 35.49 -5.18
N GLU A 25 3.08 36.39 -5.78
CA GLU A 25 2.66 36.32 -7.19
C GLU A 25 3.81 36.42 -8.21
N ASN A 26 4.99 36.88 -7.78
CA ASN A 26 6.19 36.97 -8.61
C ASN A 26 7.15 35.78 -8.37
N GLY A 27 6.77 34.84 -7.50
CA GLY A 27 7.57 33.66 -7.17
C GLY A 27 8.64 33.87 -6.10
N LEU A 28 8.61 35.00 -5.37
CA LEU A 28 9.53 35.24 -4.26
C LEU A 28 9.11 34.40 -3.05
N VAL A 29 10.01 33.54 -2.59
CA VAL A 29 9.81 32.71 -1.39
C VAL A 29 10.51 33.34 -0.20
N THR A 30 9.79 33.52 0.91
CA THR A 30 10.36 34.05 2.16
C THR A 30 10.37 32.98 3.24
N ALA A 31 11.42 32.91 4.06
CA ALA A 31 11.45 32.00 5.20
C ALA A 31 10.63 32.55 6.37
N ALA A 32 9.68 31.76 6.89
CA ALA A 32 8.81 32.12 8.01
C ALA A 32 8.99 31.16 9.21
N ALA A 33 7.96 30.38 9.57
CA ALA A 33 8.06 29.42 10.66
C ALA A 33 8.95 28.22 10.29
N ARG A 34 9.46 27.51 11.32
CA ARG A 34 10.14 26.23 11.10
C ARG A 34 9.23 25.28 10.34
N GLY A 35 9.76 24.65 9.30
CA GLY A 35 9.08 23.58 8.61
C GLY A 35 9.59 23.36 7.21
N GLU A 36 8.85 22.56 6.47
CA GLU A 36 9.12 22.23 5.09
C GLU A 36 7.94 22.67 4.22
N ALA A 37 8.26 23.23 3.07
CA ALA A 37 7.30 23.51 2.02
C ALA A 37 7.83 22.99 0.68
N PHE A 38 6.90 22.61 -0.19
CA PHE A 38 7.20 22.51 -1.61
C PHE A 38 6.60 23.71 -2.31
N VAL A 39 7.45 24.49 -2.97
CA VAL A 39 7.01 25.63 -3.79
C VAL A 39 7.00 25.20 -5.24
N MET A 40 6.01 25.65 -5.99
CA MET A 40 5.85 25.27 -7.39
C MET A 40 5.50 26.47 -8.26
N GLY A 41 6.04 26.47 -9.48
CA GLY A 41 5.67 27.37 -10.56
C GLY A 41 5.00 26.58 -11.68
N ARG A 42 3.85 27.08 -12.16
CA ARG A 42 3.09 26.47 -13.24
C ARG A 42 2.82 27.44 -14.37
N PHE A 43 3.17 27.02 -15.59
CA PHE A 43 2.88 27.71 -16.83
C PHE A 43 2.47 26.69 -17.92
N GLU A 44 1.22 26.75 -18.38
CA GLU A 44 0.61 25.76 -19.28
C GLU A 44 0.77 24.31 -18.76
N THR A 45 1.42 23.43 -19.53
CA THR A 45 1.73 22.03 -19.18
C THR A 45 3.05 21.89 -18.41
N HIS A 46 3.79 22.98 -18.22
CA HIS A 46 5.03 23.00 -17.47
C HIS A 46 4.73 23.26 -16.00
N THR A 47 5.12 22.30 -15.17
CA THR A 47 5.08 22.43 -13.72
C THR A 47 6.45 22.08 -13.19
N VAL A 48 7.05 23.01 -12.46
CA VAL A 48 8.33 22.81 -11.77
C VAL A 48 8.13 23.11 -10.30
N GLY A 49 8.89 22.47 -9.44
CA GLY A 49 8.85 22.77 -8.02
C GLY A 49 10.18 22.50 -7.34
N SER A 50 10.31 23.05 -6.14
CA SER A 50 11.50 22.95 -5.32
C SER A 50 11.11 22.82 -3.85
N GLN A 51 11.90 22.03 -3.12
CA GLN A 51 11.72 21.84 -1.69
C GLN A 51 12.42 22.97 -0.94
N VAL A 52 11.69 23.61 -0.03
CA VAL A 52 12.19 24.70 0.82
C VAL A 52 12.13 24.22 2.26
N LEU A 53 13.26 24.33 2.95
CA LEU A 53 13.39 23.99 4.37
C LEU A 53 13.68 25.25 5.16
N VAL A 54 12.84 25.54 6.16
CA VAL A 54 13.03 26.65 7.08
C VAL A 54 13.46 26.08 8.42
N LEU A 55 14.71 26.37 8.78
CA LEU A 55 15.34 25.91 10.00
C LEU A 55 15.37 27.07 11.02
N PRO A 56 15.20 26.81 12.33
CA PRO A 56 15.38 27.83 13.35
C PRO A 56 16.84 28.29 13.39
N LYS A 57 17.06 29.60 13.49
CA LYS A 57 18.42 30.19 13.48
C LYS A 57 19.30 29.66 14.62
N ASP A 58 18.72 29.50 15.81
CA ASP A 58 19.47 29.18 17.04
C ASP A 58 19.21 27.75 17.56
N LEU A 59 18.77 26.83 16.68
CA LEU A 59 18.55 25.44 17.07
C LEU A 59 19.91 24.77 17.35
N GLN A 60 20.15 24.40 18.60
CA GLN A 60 21.23 23.49 18.96
C GLN A 60 20.92 22.10 18.41
N TYR A 61 21.76 21.64 17.48
CA TYR A 61 21.59 20.37 16.80
C TYR A 61 22.97 19.75 16.57
N GLU A 62 23.15 18.55 17.08
CA GLU A 62 24.29 17.70 16.78
C GLU A 62 23.79 16.55 15.90
N ALA A 63 24.35 16.42 14.71
CA ALA A 63 23.93 15.39 13.77
C ALA A 63 24.35 14.01 14.30
N PRO A 64 23.41 13.09 14.55
CA PRO A 64 23.75 11.74 14.96
C PRO A 64 24.44 10.99 13.82
N ALA A 65 25.28 10.01 14.17
CA ALA A 65 25.79 9.07 13.19
C ALA A 65 24.62 8.27 12.58
N VAL A 66 24.60 8.18 11.26
CA VAL A 66 23.62 7.37 10.53
C VAL A 66 24.19 5.95 10.40
N ALA A 67 23.39 4.96 10.79
CA ALA A 67 23.74 3.55 10.72
C ALA A 67 22.54 2.74 10.24
N GLY A 68 22.79 1.57 9.65
CA GLY A 68 21.76 0.70 9.10
C GLY A 68 21.98 0.43 7.61
N ASN A 69 20.90 0.28 6.84
CA ASN A 69 20.97 0.07 5.40
C ASN A 69 20.74 1.38 4.62
N TYR A 70 20.65 1.29 3.29
CA TYR A 70 20.44 2.46 2.42
C TYR A 70 19.16 3.26 2.76
N ILE A 71 18.12 2.63 3.33
CA ILE A 71 16.91 3.32 3.78
C ILE A 71 17.26 4.23 4.95
N ASP A 72 18.06 3.74 5.89
CA ASP A 72 18.49 4.50 7.06
C ASP A 72 19.44 5.63 6.69
N GLU A 73 20.33 5.41 5.72
CA GLU A 73 21.18 6.46 5.14
C GLU A 73 20.34 7.60 4.57
N LEU A 74 19.37 7.28 3.70
CA LEU A 74 18.55 8.29 3.02
C LEU A 74 17.56 9.00 3.98
N ILE A 75 17.04 8.29 4.98
CA ILE A 75 16.23 8.90 6.03
C ILE A 75 17.10 9.74 6.95
N GLY A 76 18.27 9.25 7.35
CA GLY A 76 19.23 9.97 8.19
C GLY A 76 19.66 11.28 7.54
N ASP A 77 19.99 11.26 6.25
CA ASP A 77 20.30 12.45 5.47
C ASP A 77 19.15 13.45 5.46
N LYS A 78 17.92 12.98 5.28
CA LYS A 78 16.72 13.84 5.33
C LYS A 78 16.54 14.45 6.72
N LEU A 79 16.62 13.65 7.78
CA LEU A 79 16.48 14.08 9.17
C LEU A 79 17.59 15.08 9.57
N ASN A 80 18.82 14.85 9.12
CA ASN A 80 19.95 15.75 9.31
C ASN A 80 19.72 17.11 8.62
N LYS A 81 19.20 17.11 7.39
CA LYS A 81 18.84 18.35 6.66
C LYS A 81 17.76 19.17 7.39
N ILE A 82 16.77 18.50 7.98
CA ILE A 82 15.68 19.17 8.71
C ILE A 82 15.96 19.38 10.21
N ARG A 83 17.16 18.98 10.67
CA ARG A 83 17.61 19.04 12.07
C ARG A 83 16.63 18.40 13.05
N VAL A 84 16.17 17.19 12.71
CA VAL A 84 15.30 16.36 13.55
C VAL A 84 16.09 15.13 13.99
N LEU A 85 16.02 14.77 15.27
CA LEU A 85 16.62 13.55 15.79
C LEU A 85 15.62 12.39 15.65
N PRO A 86 16.06 11.22 15.16
CA PRO A 86 15.22 10.04 15.17
C PRO A 86 14.91 9.61 16.61
N SER A 87 13.76 8.97 16.81
CA SER A 87 13.47 8.24 18.05
C SER A 87 14.36 7.01 18.18
N ASP A 88 14.51 6.54 19.43
CA ASP A 88 15.21 5.30 19.74
C ASP A 88 14.59 4.09 19.05
N LEU A 89 15.31 2.97 19.00
CA LEU A 89 14.77 1.71 18.53
C LEU A 89 13.71 1.17 19.50
N CYS A 90 12.72 0.47 18.95
CA CYS A 90 11.68 -0.21 19.72
C CYS A 90 12.24 -1.42 20.48
N SER A 91 11.53 -1.83 21.53
CA SER A 91 11.88 -3.05 22.26
C SER A 91 11.69 -4.29 21.38
N ASP A 92 12.25 -5.42 21.81
CA ASP A 92 12.08 -6.70 21.11
C ASP A 92 10.62 -7.15 21.08
N GLU A 93 9.85 -6.88 22.14
CA GLU A 93 8.41 -7.16 22.21
C GLU A 93 7.61 -6.33 21.20
N GLU A 94 7.91 -5.03 21.12
CA GLU A 94 7.28 -4.13 20.15
C GLU A 94 7.64 -4.51 18.72
N PHE A 95 8.91 -4.83 18.47
CA PHE A 95 9.39 -5.29 17.17
C PHE A 95 8.69 -6.59 16.75
N LEU A 96 8.72 -7.61 17.61
CA LEU A 96 8.11 -8.92 17.36
C LEU A 96 6.62 -8.78 17.03
N ARG A 97 5.90 -7.98 17.82
CA ARG A 97 4.47 -7.72 17.56
C ARG A 97 4.26 -7.07 16.20
N ARG A 98 4.97 -5.96 15.95
CA ARG A 98 4.82 -5.15 14.74
C ARG A 98 5.11 -5.96 13.49
N VAL A 99 6.26 -6.62 13.45
CA VAL A 99 6.71 -7.38 12.27
C VAL A 99 5.85 -8.60 12.01
N THR A 100 5.36 -9.30 13.04
CA THR A 100 4.47 -10.44 12.84
C THR A 100 3.11 -10.00 12.33
N VAL A 101 2.54 -8.91 12.85
CA VAL A 101 1.28 -8.36 12.35
C VAL A 101 1.43 -7.83 10.92
N ASP A 102 2.48 -7.08 10.63
CA ASP A 102 2.67 -6.47 9.31
C ASP A 102 2.97 -7.51 8.23
N ILE A 103 3.80 -8.52 8.52
CA ILE A 103 4.18 -9.54 7.53
C ILE A 103 3.11 -10.65 7.42
N ALA A 104 2.59 -11.14 8.55
CA ALA A 104 1.71 -12.32 8.57
C ALA A 104 0.24 -12.02 8.89
N GLY A 105 -0.10 -10.79 9.30
CA GLY A 105 -1.46 -10.42 9.69
C GLY A 105 -1.96 -11.10 10.97
N MET A 106 -1.06 -11.65 11.78
CA MET A 106 -1.36 -12.41 13.00
C MET A 106 -0.49 -11.92 14.16
N LEU A 107 -0.83 -12.33 15.39
CA LEU A 107 0.06 -12.18 16.54
C LEU A 107 1.02 -13.38 16.61
N PRO A 108 2.24 -13.19 17.16
CA PRO A 108 3.14 -14.31 17.43
C PRO A 108 2.52 -15.25 18.47
N THR A 109 2.84 -16.54 18.39
CA THR A 109 2.45 -17.49 19.44
C THR A 109 3.30 -17.29 20.71
N GLU A 110 2.89 -17.90 21.82
CA GLU A 110 3.66 -17.86 23.07
C GLU A 110 5.04 -18.53 22.88
N GLU A 111 5.11 -19.58 22.07
CA GLU A 111 6.36 -20.25 21.73
C GLU A 111 7.28 -19.35 20.90
N GLU A 112 6.75 -18.69 19.86
CA GLU A 112 7.51 -17.72 19.05
C GLU A 112 8.01 -16.54 19.90
N TYR A 113 7.20 -16.08 20.87
CA TYR A 113 7.60 -15.05 21.83
C TYR A 113 8.78 -15.49 22.69
N ILE A 114 8.69 -16.68 23.31
CA ILE A 114 9.77 -17.20 24.17
C ILE A 114 11.04 -17.42 23.34
N GLU A 115 10.92 -18.04 22.16
CA GLU A 115 12.05 -18.27 21.27
C GLU A 115 12.77 -16.97 20.90
N PHE A 116 12.01 -15.94 20.50
CA PHE A 116 12.58 -14.68 20.06
C PHE A 116 13.18 -13.84 21.21
N THR A 117 12.52 -13.81 22.36
CA THR A 117 12.97 -13.02 23.52
C THR A 117 14.18 -13.65 24.23
N THR A 118 14.34 -14.97 24.14
CA THR A 118 15.48 -15.68 24.73
C THR A 118 16.66 -15.88 23.79
N ASP A 119 16.49 -15.64 22.47
CA ASP A 119 17.59 -15.67 21.51
C ASP A 119 18.59 -14.52 21.77
N PRO A 120 19.87 -14.81 22.09
CA PRO A 120 20.90 -13.79 22.32
C PRO A 120 21.56 -13.31 21.01
N SER A 121 21.20 -13.88 19.86
CA SER A 121 21.86 -13.57 18.58
C SER A 121 21.61 -12.12 18.17
N ALA A 122 22.68 -11.42 17.79
CA ALA A 122 22.60 -10.03 17.32
C ALA A 122 21.74 -9.86 16.04
N ASP A 123 21.60 -10.92 15.24
CA ASP A 123 20.85 -10.97 13.99
C ASP A 123 19.44 -11.59 14.13
N LYS A 124 18.95 -11.81 15.36
CA LYS A 124 17.64 -12.47 15.59
C LYS A 124 16.46 -11.79 14.90
N ARG A 125 16.49 -10.45 14.79
CA ARG A 125 15.47 -9.66 14.08
C ARG A 125 15.45 -9.97 12.57
N ALA A 126 16.63 -10.04 11.96
CA ALA A 126 16.78 -10.40 10.55
C ALA A 126 16.31 -11.85 10.29
N LYS A 127 16.71 -12.80 11.16
CA LYS A 127 16.25 -14.20 11.09
C LYS A 127 14.73 -14.32 11.22
N LEU A 128 14.12 -13.56 12.13
CA LEU A 128 12.66 -13.54 12.28
C LEU A 128 11.98 -13.03 11.01
N ILE A 129 12.47 -11.93 10.43
CA ILE A 129 11.94 -11.40 9.16
C ILE A 129 12.01 -12.47 8.07
N ASP A 130 13.17 -13.13 7.91
CA ASP A 130 13.35 -14.17 6.90
C ASP A 130 12.37 -15.34 7.09
N ARG A 131 12.15 -15.79 8.33
CA ARG A 131 11.14 -16.82 8.63
C ARG A 131 9.72 -16.36 8.30
N LEU A 132 9.36 -15.11 8.62
CA LEU A 132 8.02 -14.59 8.37
C LEU A 132 7.74 -14.40 6.88
N LEU A 133 8.73 -14.05 6.06
CA LEU A 133 8.58 -13.90 4.60
C LEU A 133 8.32 -15.23 3.88
N GLU A 134 8.74 -16.35 4.47
CA GLU A 134 8.50 -17.70 3.93
C GLU A 134 7.17 -18.31 4.39
N ARG A 135 6.46 -17.64 5.30
CA ARG A 135 5.14 -18.09 5.75
C ARG A 135 4.09 -17.89 4.66
N LYS A 136 3.16 -18.85 4.56
CA LYS A 136 1.97 -18.71 3.69
C LYS A 136 1.18 -17.44 4.02
N GLU A 137 1.20 -17.03 5.29
CA GLU A 137 0.50 -15.85 5.79
C GLU A 137 0.95 -14.57 5.09
N PHE A 138 2.24 -14.45 4.75
CA PHE A 138 2.75 -13.34 3.94
C PHE A 138 2.05 -13.28 2.57
N SER A 139 1.98 -14.43 1.90
CA SER A 139 1.39 -14.52 0.58
C SER A 139 -0.11 -14.21 0.61
N GLU A 140 -0.81 -14.65 1.66
CA GLU A 140 -2.24 -14.36 1.85
C GLU A 140 -2.51 -12.86 2.08
N ILE A 141 -1.66 -12.16 2.85
CA ILE A 141 -1.78 -10.71 3.04
C ILE A 141 -1.59 -9.95 1.73
N TRP A 142 -0.54 -10.27 0.99
CA TRP A 142 -0.26 -9.57 -0.27
C TRP A 142 -1.25 -9.93 -1.38
N ALA A 143 -1.74 -11.18 -1.43
CA ALA A 143 -2.82 -11.56 -2.32
C ALA A 143 -4.12 -10.80 -2.00
N MET A 144 -4.46 -10.60 -0.72
CA MET A 144 -5.60 -9.78 -0.30
C MET A 144 -5.43 -8.32 -0.75
N LYS A 145 -4.25 -7.73 -0.50
CA LYS A 145 -3.96 -6.34 -0.90
C LYS A 145 -4.02 -6.12 -2.40
N TRP A 146 -3.44 -7.02 -3.19
CA TRP A 146 -3.57 -6.98 -4.65
C TRP A 146 -5.01 -7.24 -5.10
N SER A 147 -5.76 -8.08 -4.39
CA SER A 147 -7.19 -8.30 -4.70
C SER A 147 -8.02 -7.04 -4.50
N GLU A 148 -7.68 -6.18 -3.52
CA GLU A 148 -8.29 -4.85 -3.36
C GLU A 148 -8.00 -3.97 -4.59
N LEU A 149 -6.73 -3.81 -4.95
CA LEU A 149 -6.31 -2.97 -6.09
C LEU A 149 -6.86 -3.46 -7.44
N LEU A 150 -7.00 -4.77 -7.61
CA LEU A 150 -7.48 -5.41 -8.83
C LEU A 150 -9.00 -5.65 -8.81
N MET A 151 -9.70 -5.10 -7.82
CA MET A 151 -11.16 -5.14 -7.69
C MET A 151 -11.75 -6.56 -7.75
N VAL A 152 -11.07 -7.56 -7.16
CA VAL A 152 -11.48 -8.98 -7.25
C VAL A 152 -12.80 -9.20 -6.51
N LYS A 153 -13.88 -9.34 -7.28
CA LYS A 153 -15.24 -9.60 -6.76
C LYS A 153 -16.13 -10.29 -7.78
N SER A 154 -17.16 -10.99 -7.29
CA SER A 154 -18.22 -11.51 -8.16
C SER A 154 -19.29 -10.44 -8.40
N SER A 155 -20.01 -10.57 -9.50
CA SER A 155 -21.11 -9.67 -9.88
C SER A 155 -22.06 -10.36 -10.87
N ASN A 156 -23.05 -9.64 -11.38
CA ASN A 156 -23.90 -10.15 -12.47
C ASN A 156 -23.10 -10.38 -13.78
N GLN A 157 -21.92 -9.76 -13.93
CA GLN A 157 -21.05 -9.93 -15.10
C GLN A 157 -19.90 -10.91 -14.83
N VAL A 158 -19.46 -11.04 -13.58
CA VAL A 158 -18.35 -11.91 -13.17
C VAL A 158 -18.91 -13.03 -12.31
N SER A 159 -18.97 -14.24 -12.87
CA SER A 159 -19.45 -15.40 -12.10
C SER A 159 -18.54 -15.68 -10.90
N TYR A 160 -19.12 -16.26 -9.83
CA TYR A 160 -18.34 -16.63 -8.65
C TYR A 160 -17.16 -17.56 -8.99
N LYS A 161 -17.34 -18.49 -9.93
CA LYS A 161 -16.26 -19.39 -10.40
C LYS A 161 -15.12 -18.59 -11.05
N ALA A 162 -15.44 -17.64 -11.94
CA ALA A 162 -14.43 -16.84 -12.64
C ALA A 162 -13.62 -15.98 -11.64
N MET A 163 -14.31 -15.30 -10.73
CA MET A 163 -13.69 -14.54 -9.64
C MET A 163 -12.79 -15.43 -8.76
N PHE A 164 -13.28 -16.61 -8.36
CA PHE A 164 -12.51 -17.50 -7.49
C PHE A 164 -11.22 -17.99 -8.17
N LEU A 165 -11.30 -18.37 -9.45
CA LEU A 165 -10.12 -18.75 -10.22
C LEU A 165 -9.13 -17.58 -10.37
N TYR A 166 -9.63 -16.36 -10.55
CA TYR A 166 -8.78 -15.17 -10.64
C TYR A 166 -8.09 -14.86 -9.30
N SER A 167 -8.82 -14.97 -8.19
CA SER A 167 -8.25 -14.83 -6.85
C SER A 167 -7.19 -15.88 -6.57
N ASN A 168 -7.40 -17.14 -6.96
CA ASN A 168 -6.41 -18.20 -6.79
C ASN A 168 -5.18 -17.97 -7.66
N TRP A 169 -5.36 -17.56 -8.92
CA TRP A 169 -4.23 -17.20 -9.79
C TRP A 169 -3.36 -16.13 -9.12
N LEU A 170 -3.96 -15.09 -8.55
CA LEU A 170 -3.22 -14.04 -7.86
C LEU A 170 -2.49 -14.58 -6.63
N THR A 171 -3.17 -15.35 -5.77
CA THR A 171 -2.55 -15.99 -4.61
C THR A 171 -1.37 -16.88 -5.01
N ASP A 172 -1.52 -17.67 -6.07
CA ASP A 172 -0.48 -18.55 -6.58
C ASP A 172 0.73 -17.76 -7.11
N LYS A 173 0.50 -16.62 -7.79
CA LYS A 173 1.60 -15.76 -8.27
C LYS A 173 2.43 -15.21 -7.12
N ILE A 174 1.77 -14.72 -6.07
CA ILE A 174 2.45 -14.20 -4.88
C ILE A 174 3.15 -15.33 -4.11
N ALA A 175 2.48 -16.46 -3.90
CA ALA A 175 3.03 -17.60 -3.15
C ALA A 175 4.28 -18.21 -3.80
N ASN A 176 4.32 -18.23 -5.14
CA ASN A 176 5.47 -18.72 -5.89
C ASN A 176 6.56 -17.65 -6.13
N ASN A 177 6.44 -16.48 -5.48
CA ASN A 177 7.36 -15.35 -5.63
C ASN A 177 7.59 -14.97 -7.11
N VAL A 178 6.53 -14.97 -7.93
CA VAL A 178 6.64 -14.55 -9.33
C VAL A 178 6.99 -13.06 -9.37
N PRO A 179 8.03 -12.65 -10.12
CA PRO A 179 8.39 -11.24 -10.27
C PRO A 179 7.20 -10.36 -10.64
N LEU A 180 7.06 -9.20 -10.00
CA LEU A 180 5.90 -8.33 -10.19
C LEU A 180 5.75 -7.85 -11.63
N ASP A 181 6.85 -7.58 -12.33
CA ASP A 181 6.84 -7.22 -13.75
C ASP A 181 6.24 -8.34 -14.61
N GLN A 182 6.62 -9.59 -14.36
CA GLN A 182 6.06 -10.75 -15.04
C GLN A 182 4.56 -10.89 -14.73
N MET A 183 4.16 -10.81 -13.47
CA MET A 183 2.75 -10.90 -13.08
C MET A 183 1.89 -9.83 -13.78
N VAL A 184 2.38 -8.60 -13.89
CA VAL A 184 1.67 -7.49 -14.55
C VAL A 184 1.65 -7.65 -16.07
N ARG A 185 2.74 -8.15 -16.69
CA ARG A 185 2.75 -8.48 -18.12
C ARG A 185 1.72 -9.56 -18.46
N GLU A 186 1.67 -10.62 -17.67
CA GLU A 186 0.68 -11.69 -17.82
C GLU A 186 -0.75 -11.17 -17.63
N LEU A 187 -0.98 -10.30 -16.64
CA LEU A 187 -2.27 -9.72 -16.35
C LEU A 187 -2.80 -8.84 -17.49
N LEU A 188 -2.01 -7.85 -17.91
CA LEU A 188 -2.44 -6.88 -18.90
C LEU A 188 -2.47 -7.49 -20.31
N GLY A 189 -1.54 -8.39 -20.64
CA GLY A 189 -1.50 -9.12 -21.89
C GLY A 189 -2.49 -10.29 -21.99
N ALA A 190 -3.30 -10.55 -20.95
CA ALA A 190 -4.12 -11.76 -20.87
C ALA A 190 -5.12 -11.89 -22.04
N ASN A 191 -5.15 -13.07 -22.65
CA ASN A 191 -6.10 -13.49 -23.68
C ASN A 191 -6.60 -14.91 -23.37
N GLY A 192 -7.80 -15.28 -23.82
CA GLY A 192 -8.41 -16.59 -23.61
C GLY A 192 -9.65 -16.57 -22.72
N GLY A 193 -10.10 -17.76 -22.33
CA GLY A 193 -11.26 -17.96 -21.46
C GLY A 193 -10.99 -17.54 -20.02
N THR A 194 -11.99 -16.98 -19.35
CA THR A 194 -11.90 -16.55 -17.94
C THR A 194 -11.72 -17.70 -16.95
N PHE A 195 -11.91 -18.95 -17.37
CA PHE A 195 -11.60 -20.12 -16.55
C PHE A 195 -10.19 -20.66 -16.85
N ASP A 196 -9.82 -20.77 -18.13
CA ASP A 196 -8.53 -21.34 -18.53
C ASP A 196 -7.35 -20.37 -18.34
N ASN A 197 -7.57 -19.07 -18.55
CA ASN A 197 -6.63 -18.00 -18.24
C ASN A 197 -7.27 -16.99 -17.27
N PRO A 198 -7.23 -17.26 -15.95
CA PRO A 198 -7.96 -16.46 -14.97
C PRO A 198 -7.57 -14.98 -14.92
N ALA A 199 -6.38 -14.60 -15.35
CA ALA A 199 -5.94 -13.20 -15.42
C ALA A 199 -6.84 -12.34 -16.33
N THR A 200 -7.51 -12.96 -17.32
CA THR A 200 -8.46 -12.28 -18.21
C THR A 200 -9.67 -11.69 -17.47
N ASN A 201 -9.96 -12.13 -16.24
CA ASN A 201 -11.03 -11.57 -15.41
C ASN A 201 -10.81 -10.10 -15.06
N PHE A 202 -9.57 -9.58 -15.12
CA PHE A 202 -9.30 -8.15 -14.99
C PHE A 202 -10.17 -7.31 -15.95
N TYR A 203 -10.35 -7.79 -17.18
CA TYR A 203 -11.16 -7.14 -18.21
C TYR A 203 -12.67 -7.46 -18.13
N GLN A 204 -13.11 -8.23 -17.14
CA GLN A 204 -14.53 -8.46 -16.88
C GLN A 204 -15.11 -7.51 -15.84
N ILE A 205 -14.28 -7.07 -14.90
CA ILE A 205 -14.69 -6.23 -13.77
C ILE A 205 -15.02 -4.82 -14.25
N GLU A 206 -14.11 -4.21 -15.00
CA GLU A 206 -14.33 -2.93 -15.68
C GLU A 206 -14.39 -3.16 -17.20
N ARG A 207 -15.46 -2.69 -17.83
CA ARG A 207 -15.70 -2.86 -19.27
C ARG A 207 -15.61 -1.54 -20.04
N ASP A 208 -15.72 -0.41 -19.36
CA ASP A 208 -15.49 0.88 -19.97
C ASP A 208 -13.99 1.06 -20.29
N THR A 209 -13.70 1.47 -21.52
CA THR A 209 -12.32 1.58 -22.03
C THR A 209 -11.56 2.70 -21.34
N LEU A 210 -12.21 3.84 -21.11
CA LEU A 210 -11.60 4.99 -20.46
C LEU A 210 -11.33 4.65 -18.99
N LYS A 211 -12.30 4.03 -18.32
CA LYS A 211 -12.18 3.66 -16.92
C LYS A 211 -11.12 2.58 -16.69
N THR A 212 -10.99 1.62 -17.62
CA THR A 212 -9.89 0.64 -17.59
C THR A 212 -8.53 1.34 -17.65
N ALA A 213 -8.39 2.34 -18.51
CA ALA A 213 -7.15 3.11 -18.63
C ALA A 213 -6.83 3.90 -17.36
N GLU A 214 -7.82 4.58 -16.78
CA GLU A 214 -7.69 5.26 -15.49
C GLU A 214 -7.23 4.30 -14.39
N ASN A 215 -7.86 3.12 -14.30
CA ASN A 215 -7.54 2.12 -13.29
C ASN A 215 -6.11 1.60 -13.45
N VAL A 216 -5.64 1.34 -14.69
CA VAL A 216 -4.26 0.89 -14.94
C VAL A 216 -3.26 1.99 -14.57
N ALA A 217 -3.53 3.25 -14.93
CA ALA A 217 -2.65 4.37 -14.55
C ALA A 217 -2.57 4.54 -13.03
N GLN A 218 -3.71 4.46 -12.35
CA GLN A 218 -3.76 4.62 -10.90
C GLN A 218 -3.09 3.44 -10.19
N VAL A 219 -3.43 2.19 -10.52
CA VAL A 219 -2.91 1.00 -9.83
C VAL A 219 -1.42 0.81 -10.05
N PHE A 220 -0.93 0.94 -11.29
CA PHE A 220 0.44 0.54 -11.60
C PHE A 220 1.42 1.71 -11.69
N MET A 221 0.94 2.94 -11.86
CA MET A 221 1.81 4.13 -11.92
C MET A 221 1.53 5.13 -10.80
N GLY A 222 0.45 4.96 -10.04
CA GLY A 222 0.04 5.92 -9.01
C GLY A 222 -0.37 7.26 -9.61
N ILE A 223 -0.81 7.27 -10.87
CA ILE A 223 -1.18 8.47 -11.61
C ILE A 223 -2.70 8.54 -11.70
N ARG A 224 -3.26 9.68 -11.30
CA ARG A 224 -4.70 9.99 -11.44
C ARG A 224 -4.93 10.84 -12.68
N THR A 225 -5.50 10.25 -13.73
CA THR A 225 -5.75 10.95 -15.01
C THR A 225 -7.19 11.41 -15.18
N GLN A 226 -8.09 11.15 -14.22
CA GLN A 226 -9.54 11.35 -14.38
C GLN A 226 -9.91 12.80 -14.72
N CYS A 227 -9.25 13.79 -14.11
CA CYS A 227 -9.51 15.20 -14.43
C CYS A 227 -9.13 15.55 -15.88
N ALA A 228 -8.17 14.82 -16.47
CA ALA A 228 -7.73 14.99 -17.85
C ALA A 228 -8.78 14.55 -18.89
N GLN A 229 -9.88 13.92 -18.48
CA GLN A 229 -10.96 13.49 -19.38
C GLN A 229 -11.67 14.67 -20.04
N CYS A 230 -11.90 15.77 -19.32
CA CYS A 230 -12.71 16.91 -19.78
C CYS A 230 -11.89 18.18 -20.04
N HIS A 231 -10.75 18.34 -19.36
CA HIS A 231 -9.83 19.47 -19.50
C HIS A 231 -8.42 19.01 -19.12
N ASN A 232 -7.35 19.73 -19.51
CA ASN A 232 -6.01 19.38 -19.03
C ASN A 232 -5.94 19.37 -17.50
N HIS A 233 -5.19 18.43 -16.92
CA HIS A 233 -5.17 18.21 -15.47
C HIS A 233 -4.79 19.51 -14.73
N PRO A 234 -5.55 19.92 -13.71
CA PRO A 234 -5.38 21.23 -13.08
C PRO A 234 -4.18 21.29 -12.14
N PHE A 235 -3.60 20.15 -11.75
CA PHE A 235 -2.47 20.08 -10.81
C PHE A 235 -1.35 19.14 -11.29
N ASP A 236 -1.37 18.75 -12.57
CA ASP A 236 -0.41 17.80 -13.12
C ASP A 236 -0.21 18.10 -14.61
N ARG A 237 0.81 17.49 -15.21
CA ARG A 237 1.21 17.71 -16.61
C ARG A 237 0.30 17.05 -17.64
N TRP A 238 -0.61 16.18 -17.22
CA TRP A 238 -1.40 15.35 -18.13
C TRP A 238 -2.42 16.16 -18.90
N THR A 239 -2.38 16.05 -20.23
CA THR A 239 -3.33 16.69 -21.14
C THR A 239 -4.50 15.78 -21.48
N MET A 240 -5.57 16.35 -22.05
CA MET A 240 -6.65 15.56 -22.64
C MET A 240 -6.12 14.59 -23.71
N ASP A 241 -5.13 15.03 -24.48
CA ASP A 241 -4.51 14.19 -25.50
C ASP A 241 -3.84 12.97 -24.89
N ASP A 242 -3.06 13.17 -23.81
CA ASP A 242 -2.41 12.06 -23.11
C ASP A 242 -3.45 11.10 -22.51
N TYR A 243 -4.55 11.61 -21.95
CA TYR A 243 -5.66 10.79 -21.43
C TYR A 243 -6.25 9.88 -22.50
N TYR A 244 -6.69 10.45 -23.63
CA TYR A 244 -7.36 9.66 -24.67
C TYR A 244 -6.39 8.78 -25.47
N SER A 245 -5.15 9.21 -25.67
CA SER A 245 -4.11 8.37 -26.28
C SER A 245 -3.69 7.21 -25.38
N PHE A 246 -3.65 7.40 -24.07
CA PHE A 246 -3.41 6.28 -23.15
C PHE A 246 -4.58 5.29 -23.16
N ALA A 247 -5.81 5.79 -23.20
CA ALA A 247 -6.99 4.93 -23.30
C ALA A 247 -7.05 4.10 -24.60
N ALA A 248 -6.42 4.57 -25.68
CA ALA A 248 -6.38 3.86 -26.96
C ALA A 248 -5.66 2.49 -26.89
N PHE A 249 -4.85 2.22 -25.85
CA PHE A 249 -4.28 0.89 -25.60
C PHE A 249 -5.35 -0.17 -25.29
N PHE A 250 -6.48 0.23 -24.71
CA PHE A 250 -7.55 -0.68 -24.28
C PHE A 250 -8.70 -0.77 -25.29
N ALA A 251 -8.66 0.01 -26.38
CA ALA A 251 -9.72 0.09 -27.37
C ALA A 251 -9.96 -1.22 -28.13
N GLN A 252 -8.99 -2.13 -28.15
CA GLN A 252 -9.06 -3.37 -28.94
C GLN A 252 -9.55 -4.58 -28.14
N ILE A 253 -9.95 -4.42 -26.87
CA ILE A 253 -10.43 -5.53 -26.05
C ILE A 253 -11.77 -6.06 -26.56
N GLY A 254 -11.76 -7.30 -27.02
CA GLY A 254 -12.92 -8.08 -27.43
C GLY A 254 -13.39 -9.02 -26.33
N ARG A 255 -14.70 -9.26 -26.32
CA ARG A 255 -15.38 -10.16 -25.38
C ARG A 255 -16.38 -11.00 -26.16
N LYS A 256 -16.42 -12.32 -25.92
CA LYS A 256 -17.45 -13.23 -26.44
C LYS A 256 -17.75 -14.31 -25.42
N ASN A 257 -18.93 -14.92 -25.48
CA ASN A 257 -19.29 -16.02 -24.60
C ASN A 257 -18.42 -17.26 -24.89
N GLY A 258 -18.04 -17.97 -23.83
CA GLY A 258 -17.48 -19.32 -23.94
C GLY A 258 -18.57 -20.38 -24.15
N GLU A 259 -18.17 -21.66 -24.13
CA GLU A 259 -19.12 -22.77 -24.18
C GLU A 259 -19.94 -22.87 -22.88
N ASP A 260 -19.30 -22.65 -21.72
CA ASP A 260 -20.01 -22.43 -20.45
C ASP A 260 -20.58 -21.00 -20.44
N TYR A 261 -21.88 -20.86 -20.17
CA TYR A 261 -22.56 -19.56 -20.14
C TYR A 261 -21.99 -18.58 -19.11
N ARG A 262 -21.24 -19.07 -18.12
CA ARG A 262 -20.57 -18.28 -17.08
C ARG A 262 -19.15 -17.85 -17.46
N GLU A 263 -18.65 -18.33 -18.59
CA GLU A 263 -17.32 -18.03 -19.11
C GLU A 263 -17.39 -16.95 -20.19
N GLN A 264 -16.38 -16.09 -20.19
CA GLN A 264 -16.12 -15.14 -21.26
C GLN A 264 -14.75 -15.40 -21.84
N ILE A 265 -14.61 -15.21 -23.14
CA ILE A 265 -13.33 -15.23 -23.83
C ILE A 265 -12.93 -13.78 -24.11
N ILE A 266 -11.81 -13.37 -23.53
CA ILE A 266 -11.14 -12.11 -23.83
C ILE A 266 -10.17 -12.33 -24.99
N TYR A 267 -10.21 -11.43 -25.97
CA TYR A 267 -9.31 -11.52 -27.12
C TYR A 267 -8.99 -10.13 -27.67
N ASN A 268 -7.88 -9.99 -28.37
CA ASN A 268 -7.59 -8.81 -29.16
C ASN A 268 -8.43 -8.80 -30.44
N ARG A 269 -9.25 -7.76 -30.65
CA ARG A 269 -10.05 -7.58 -31.88
C ARG A 269 -9.21 -7.17 -33.09
N GLY A 270 -8.00 -6.67 -32.88
CA GLY A 270 -7.14 -6.09 -33.92
C GLY A 270 -7.59 -4.73 -34.45
N ALA A 271 -8.77 -4.24 -34.04
CA ALA A 271 -9.33 -2.96 -34.42
C ALA A 271 -10.12 -2.33 -33.26
N GLY A 272 -10.16 -1.00 -33.21
CA GLY A 272 -10.81 -0.22 -32.17
C GLY A 272 -10.07 1.07 -31.89
N ASP A 273 -10.82 2.17 -31.80
CA ASP A 273 -10.28 3.52 -31.64
C ASP A 273 -10.93 4.22 -30.45
N VAL A 274 -10.17 5.11 -29.83
CA VAL A 274 -10.68 6.10 -28.88
C VAL A 274 -10.71 7.45 -29.59
N ARG A 275 -11.78 8.22 -29.39
CA ARG A 275 -11.92 9.55 -29.97
C ARG A 275 -11.81 10.62 -28.89
N HIS A 276 -11.12 11.70 -29.22
CA HIS A 276 -11.02 12.87 -28.35
C HIS A 276 -12.40 13.54 -28.20
N LEU A 277 -12.81 13.88 -26.98
CA LEU A 277 -14.13 14.44 -26.70
C LEU A 277 -14.44 15.73 -27.48
N VAL A 278 -13.52 16.71 -27.45
CA VAL A 278 -13.75 18.04 -28.07
C VAL A 278 -13.68 18.01 -29.60
N GLY A 279 -12.63 17.40 -30.17
CA GLY A 279 -12.37 17.43 -31.62
C GLY A 279 -12.84 16.21 -32.41
N ASN A 280 -13.36 15.17 -31.73
CA ASN A 280 -13.80 13.89 -32.31
C ASN A 280 -12.75 13.15 -33.17
N ARG A 281 -11.48 13.57 -33.09
CA ARG A 281 -10.35 12.94 -33.79
C ARG A 281 -10.00 11.60 -33.15
N VAL A 282 -9.55 10.66 -33.98
CA VAL A 282 -9.01 9.39 -33.51
C VAL A 282 -7.69 9.65 -32.81
N MET A 283 -7.51 9.02 -31.65
CA MET A 283 -6.32 9.16 -30.82
C MET A 283 -5.45 7.92 -30.97
N GLU A 284 -4.22 8.12 -31.46
CA GLU A 284 -3.22 7.06 -31.54
C GLU A 284 -2.75 6.66 -30.13
N PRO A 285 -2.44 5.37 -29.89
CA PRO A 285 -1.91 4.93 -28.61
C PRO A 285 -0.58 5.61 -28.30
N LYS A 286 -0.45 6.16 -27.09
CA LYS A 286 0.77 6.84 -26.60
C LYS A 286 0.96 6.56 -25.12
N TYR A 287 2.18 6.20 -24.74
CA TYR A 287 2.52 5.98 -23.34
C TYR A 287 2.40 7.28 -22.53
N LEU A 288 1.95 7.20 -21.28
CA LEU A 288 1.91 8.36 -20.40
C LEU A 288 3.33 8.87 -20.14
N GLY A 289 3.61 10.10 -20.59
CA GLY A 289 4.94 10.71 -20.47
C GLY A 289 6.00 10.09 -21.40
N GLY A 290 5.60 9.25 -22.34
CA GLY A 290 6.48 8.57 -23.28
C GLY A 290 6.13 8.81 -24.75
N VAL A 291 6.77 8.05 -25.63
CA VAL A 291 6.56 8.09 -27.09
C VAL A 291 5.32 7.27 -27.50
N ALA A 292 4.84 7.50 -28.72
CA ALA A 292 3.87 6.60 -29.34
C ALA A 292 4.60 5.36 -29.87
N PRO A 293 4.22 4.13 -29.46
CA PRO A 293 4.83 2.91 -30.00
C PRO A 293 4.34 2.62 -31.41
N ASP A 294 5.11 1.81 -32.17
CA ASP A 294 4.58 1.18 -33.37
C ASP A 294 3.59 0.08 -32.97
N SER A 295 2.30 0.35 -33.19
CA SER A 295 1.20 -0.52 -32.78
C SER A 295 0.62 -1.35 -33.93
N LYS A 296 1.19 -1.28 -35.14
CA LYS A 296 0.65 -1.96 -36.32
C LYS A 296 0.74 -3.47 -36.16
N GLY A 297 -0.41 -4.14 -36.14
CA GLY A 297 -0.52 -5.60 -36.06
C GLY A 297 -0.18 -6.21 -34.69
N ALA A 298 0.20 -5.40 -33.70
CA ALA A 298 0.51 -5.85 -32.35
C ALA A 298 -0.71 -5.78 -31.42
N ASP A 299 -0.71 -6.56 -30.33
CA ASP A 299 -1.63 -6.31 -29.22
C ASP A 299 -1.16 -5.10 -28.43
N ARG A 300 -1.95 -4.02 -28.49
CA ARG A 300 -1.67 -2.78 -27.79
C ARG A 300 -1.47 -2.99 -26.29
N ARG A 301 -2.13 -3.97 -25.67
CA ARG A 301 -1.98 -4.25 -24.24
C ARG A 301 -0.64 -4.88 -23.91
N GLU A 302 -0.11 -5.73 -24.78
CA GLU A 302 1.23 -6.32 -24.60
C GLU A 302 2.32 -5.25 -24.73
N LEU A 303 2.16 -4.31 -25.67
CA LEU A 303 3.04 -3.13 -25.80
C LEU A 303 2.99 -2.24 -24.56
N LEU A 304 1.80 -2.02 -24.01
CA LEU A 304 1.63 -1.26 -22.77
C LEU A 304 2.27 -1.97 -21.59
N ALA A 305 2.02 -3.27 -21.43
CA ALA A 305 2.54 -4.02 -20.29
C ALA A 305 4.07 -4.12 -20.31
N SER A 306 4.66 -4.26 -21.50
CA SER A 306 6.11 -4.27 -21.68
C SER A 306 6.75 -2.92 -21.35
N TRP A 307 6.15 -1.81 -21.79
CA TRP A 307 6.62 -0.46 -21.43
C TRP A 307 6.42 -0.14 -19.95
N LEU A 308 5.26 -0.50 -19.40
CA LEU A 308 4.91 -0.22 -18.01
C LEU A 308 5.92 -0.87 -17.06
N THR A 309 6.31 -2.10 -17.37
CA THR A 309 7.18 -2.93 -16.51
C THR A 309 8.65 -2.90 -16.93
N SER A 310 9.04 -1.99 -17.82
CA SER A 310 10.44 -1.86 -18.23
C SER A 310 11.28 -1.16 -17.14
N PRO A 311 12.56 -1.51 -16.98
CA PRO A 311 13.49 -0.83 -16.07
C PRO A 311 13.58 0.69 -16.29
N GLU A 312 13.34 1.15 -17.51
CA GLU A 312 13.38 2.55 -17.92
C GLU A 312 12.09 3.31 -17.59
N ASN A 313 11.03 2.62 -17.15
CA ASN A 313 9.78 3.26 -16.75
C ASN A 313 9.93 3.88 -15.34
N PRO A 314 9.77 5.21 -15.19
CA PRO A 314 10.01 5.87 -13.91
C PRO A 314 8.84 5.73 -12.91
N PHE A 315 7.69 5.20 -13.34
CA PHE A 315 6.47 5.20 -12.54
C PHE A 315 6.19 3.86 -11.87
N PHE A 316 6.42 2.74 -12.57
CA PHE A 316 5.97 1.44 -12.08
C PHE A 316 6.65 1.01 -10.79
N SER A 317 7.97 0.97 -10.78
CA SER A 317 8.74 0.48 -9.63
C SER A 317 8.56 1.39 -8.41
N THR A 318 8.59 2.70 -8.60
CA THR A 318 8.42 3.70 -7.54
C THR A 318 7.00 3.69 -6.97
N SER A 319 5.98 3.54 -7.82
CA SER A 319 4.59 3.46 -7.40
C SER A 319 4.28 2.18 -6.61
N VAL A 320 4.84 1.05 -7.04
CA VAL A 320 4.76 -0.21 -6.29
C VAL A 320 5.49 -0.05 -4.95
N ALA A 321 6.75 0.40 -4.96
CA ALA A 321 7.54 0.57 -3.75
C ALA A 321 6.88 1.50 -2.72
N ASN A 322 6.23 2.58 -3.16
CA ASN A 322 5.53 3.50 -2.27
C ASN A 322 4.32 2.86 -1.56
N ARG A 323 3.58 1.98 -2.25
CA ARG A 323 2.49 1.20 -1.62
C ARG A 323 3.02 0.22 -0.61
N VAL A 324 4.12 -0.44 -0.93
CA VAL A 324 4.80 -1.38 -0.04
C VAL A 324 5.26 -0.66 1.22
N TRP A 325 5.95 0.47 1.05
CA TRP A 325 6.34 1.34 2.15
C TRP A 325 5.14 1.71 3.02
N SER A 326 4.05 2.17 2.41
CA SER A 326 2.85 2.57 3.14
C SER A 326 2.21 1.43 3.95
N HIS A 327 2.33 0.18 3.52
CA HIS A 327 1.84 -0.96 4.30
C HIS A 327 2.56 -1.06 5.65
N PHE A 328 3.89 -0.88 5.68
CA PHE A 328 4.71 -0.99 6.90
C PHE A 328 4.72 0.27 7.75
N PHE A 329 4.62 1.45 7.14
CA PHE A 329 4.68 2.74 7.85
C PHE A 329 3.31 3.38 8.11
N GLY A 330 2.24 2.86 7.48
CA GLY A 330 0.88 3.42 7.52
C GLY A 330 0.69 4.70 6.70
N ARG A 331 1.73 5.12 5.98
CA ARG A 331 1.76 6.31 5.13
C ARG A 331 2.81 6.11 4.05
N GLY A 332 2.50 6.52 2.81
CA GLY A 332 3.48 6.55 1.73
C GLY A 332 4.54 7.64 1.91
N ILE A 333 5.65 7.51 1.19
CA ILE A 333 6.61 8.61 0.98
C ILE A 333 5.93 9.71 0.15
N VAL A 334 5.11 9.29 -0.84
CA VAL A 334 4.04 10.11 -1.42
C VAL A 334 2.73 9.66 -0.81
N GLU A 335 1.95 10.61 -0.28
CA GLU A 335 0.64 10.36 0.31
C GLU A 335 -0.38 11.34 -0.30
N PRO A 336 -1.52 10.87 -0.85
CA PRO A 336 -1.93 9.47 -1.01
C PRO A 336 -1.01 8.63 -1.90
N VAL A 337 -0.94 7.32 -1.63
CA VAL A 337 0.01 6.40 -2.30
C VAL A 337 -0.20 6.24 -3.80
N ASP A 338 -1.40 6.55 -4.28
CA ASP A 338 -1.86 6.43 -5.66
C ASP A 338 -2.10 7.81 -6.30
N ASP A 339 -1.40 8.84 -5.80
CA ASP A 339 -1.52 10.23 -6.25
C ASP A 339 -0.14 10.91 -6.42
N ILE A 340 0.72 10.23 -7.20
CA ILE A 340 2.10 10.61 -7.50
C ILE A 340 2.10 11.62 -8.63
N ARG A 341 2.39 12.88 -8.30
CA ARG A 341 2.46 13.99 -9.24
C ARG A 341 3.46 15.05 -8.80
N VAL A 342 3.87 15.91 -9.72
CA VAL A 342 4.83 16.99 -9.43
C VAL A 342 4.34 17.90 -8.30
N SER A 343 3.04 18.17 -8.23
CA SER A 343 2.45 19.00 -7.18
C SER A 343 2.15 18.26 -5.87
N ASN A 344 2.49 16.97 -5.77
CA ASN A 344 2.41 16.14 -4.56
C ASN A 344 3.70 15.32 -4.45
N PRO A 345 4.84 15.98 -4.18
CA PRO A 345 6.14 15.34 -4.22
C PRO A 345 6.34 14.37 -3.05
N PRO A 346 7.28 13.41 -3.19
CA PRO A 346 7.68 12.55 -2.08
C PRO A 346 8.26 13.38 -0.92
N SER A 347 7.98 12.99 0.33
CA SER A 347 8.62 13.60 1.53
C SER A 347 10.14 13.42 1.53
N ASN A 348 10.61 12.32 0.94
CA ASN A 348 12.01 12.04 0.71
C ASN A 348 12.21 11.52 -0.73
N PRO A 349 12.48 12.41 -1.72
CA PRO A 349 12.64 12.03 -3.12
C PRO A 349 13.75 10.99 -3.34
N ALA A 350 14.89 11.15 -2.66
CA ALA A 350 16.02 10.23 -2.81
C ALA A 350 15.66 8.81 -2.31
N LEU A 351 14.92 8.69 -1.21
CA LEU A 351 14.39 7.40 -0.75
C LEU A 351 13.36 6.82 -1.73
N PHE A 352 12.45 7.64 -2.23
CA PHE A 352 11.42 7.22 -3.17
C PHE A 352 12.03 6.63 -4.45
N ASP A 353 13.02 7.32 -5.02
CA ASP A 353 13.74 6.88 -6.22
C ASP A 353 14.54 5.60 -5.93
N ALA A 354 15.31 5.58 -4.82
CA ALA A 354 16.14 4.44 -4.45
C ALA A 354 15.32 3.15 -4.24
N LEU A 355 14.14 3.21 -3.62
CA LEU A 355 13.29 2.02 -3.47
C LEU A 355 12.78 1.49 -4.83
N GLY A 356 12.49 2.39 -5.77
CA GLY A 356 12.12 2.01 -7.14
C GLY A 356 13.29 1.37 -7.89
N GLU A 357 14.49 1.96 -7.80
CA GLU A 357 15.72 1.41 -8.37
C GLU A 357 16.06 0.04 -7.78
N LYS A 358 15.93 -0.13 -6.47
CA LYS A 358 16.14 -1.43 -5.80
C LYS A 358 15.17 -2.49 -6.28
N LEU A 359 13.90 -2.15 -6.48
CA LEU A 359 12.95 -3.13 -7.03
C LEU A 359 13.36 -3.59 -8.43
N VAL A 360 13.89 -2.69 -9.28
CA VAL A 360 14.44 -3.05 -10.60
C VAL A 360 15.70 -3.92 -10.45
N GLU A 361 16.63 -3.55 -9.56
CA GLU A 361 17.86 -4.32 -9.26
C GLU A 361 17.54 -5.74 -8.78
N TYR A 362 16.50 -5.89 -7.96
CA TYR A 362 15.99 -7.16 -7.45
C TYR A 362 15.17 -7.94 -8.49
N LYS A 363 15.11 -7.46 -9.74
CA LYS A 363 14.29 -8.06 -10.81
C LYS A 363 12.84 -8.22 -10.38
N TYR A 364 12.32 -7.19 -9.71
CA TYR A 364 10.97 -7.13 -9.18
C TYR A 364 10.64 -8.23 -8.16
N ASP A 365 11.65 -8.78 -7.48
CA ASP A 365 11.47 -9.57 -6.27
C ASP A 365 10.94 -8.66 -5.15
N PHE A 366 9.67 -8.86 -4.86
CA PHE A 366 8.95 -8.08 -3.89
C PHE A 366 9.35 -8.41 -2.45
N LYS A 367 9.68 -9.67 -2.13
CA LYS A 367 10.09 -10.10 -0.78
C LYS A 367 11.39 -9.43 -0.36
N GLN A 368 12.34 -9.27 -1.29
CA GLN A 368 13.60 -8.60 -0.99
C GLN A 368 13.40 -7.14 -0.57
N LEU A 369 12.49 -6.41 -1.22
CA LEU A 369 12.14 -5.04 -0.82
C LEU A 369 11.53 -4.99 0.59
N VAL A 370 10.61 -5.91 0.90
CA VAL A 370 10.03 -6.03 2.24
C VAL A 370 11.11 -6.31 3.29
N ARG A 371 12.04 -7.21 2.96
CA ARG A 371 13.16 -7.57 3.83
C ARG A 371 14.00 -6.34 4.19
N ASP A 372 14.35 -5.52 3.21
CA ASP A 372 15.14 -4.31 3.44
C ASP A 372 14.38 -3.29 4.31
N ILE A 373 13.09 -3.09 4.02
CA ILE A 373 12.23 -2.20 4.81
C ILE A 373 12.19 -2.65 6.27
N CYS A 374 11.88 -3.93 6.54
CA CYS A 374 11.76 -4.43 7.91
C CYS A 374 13.10 -4.48 8.66
N ASN A 375 14.23 -4.60 7.95
CA ASN A 375 15.56 -4.54 8.56
C ASN A 375 16.06 -3.10 8.82
N SER A 376 15.41 -2.08 8.26
CA SER A 376 15.81 -0.69 8.51
C SER A 376 15.63 -0.28 9.97
N ASN A 377 16.53 0.54 10.49
CA ASN A 377 16.35 1.21 11.77
C ASN A 377 15.07 2.07 11.75
N ALA A 378 14.75 2.72 10.63
CA ALA A 378 13.54 3.51 10.45
C ALA A 378 12.25 2.72 10.78
N TYR A 379 12.10 1.51 10.24
CA TYR A 379 10.97 0.63 10.57
C TYR A 379 10.99 0.17 12.03
N GLN A 380 12.19 0.03 12.61
CA GLN A 380 12.40 -0.44 13.98
C GLN A 380 12.40 0.69 15.03
N ARG A 381 12.02 1.93 14.69
CA ARG A 381 11.92 3.02 15.66
C ARG A 381 10.78 2.80 16.65
N SER A 382 10.93 3.35 17.85
CA SER A 382 9.89 3.46 18.86
C SER A 382 8.80 4.44 18.41
N THR A 383 7.60 4.27 18.95
CA THR A 383 6.50 5.24 18.82
C THR A 383 6.66 6.41 19.80
N THR A 384 7.54 6.28 20.80
CA THR A 384 7.87 7.36 21.73
C THR A 384 8.62 8.46 20.99
N ARG A 385 8.03 9.66 20.98
CA ARG A 385 8.60 10.85 20.37
C ARG A 385 9.60 11.52 21.32
N ASN A 386 10.61 12.16 20.75
CA ASN A 386 11.51 13.08 21.45
C ASN A 386 11.12 14.53 21.14
N ALA A 387 11.72 15.49 21.85
CA ALA A 387 11.38 16.91 21.71
C ALA A 387 11.61 17.47 20.28
N SER A 388 12.52 16.88 19.51
CA SER A 388 12.86 17.36 18.16
C SER A 388 11.90 16.85 17.07
N ASN A 389 11.22 15.72 17.32
CA ASN A 389 10.37 15.03 16.35
C ASN A 389 8.89 14.94 16.77
N GLU A 390 8.49 15.66 17.82
CA GLU A 390 7.11 15.67 18.33
C GLU A 390 6.06 15.98 17.26
N GLY A 391 6.39 16.91 16.35
CA GLY A 391 5.53 17.31 15.22
C GLY A 391 5.86 16.63 13.89
N ASP A 392 6.75 15.62 13.85
CA ASP A 392 7.02 14.90 12.61
C ASP A 392 5.89 13.92 12.31
N ASP A 393 5.32 14.01 11.10
CA ASP A 393 4.26 13.12 10.63
C ASP A 393 4.58 12.49 9.26
N ARG A 394 5.70 12.89 8.63
CA ARG A 394 6.00 12.56 7.24
C ARG A 394 7.46 12.20 6.94
N ASN A 395 8.39 12.47 7.85
CA ASN A 395 9.83 12.22 7.64
C ASN A 395 10.30 10.91 8.30
N PHE A 396 9.36 10.17 8.90
CA PHE A 396 9.58 8.86 9.50
C PHE A 396 10.56 8.89 10.68
N ALA A 397 10.68 10.02 11.39
CA ALA A 397 11.59 10.18 12.53
C ALA A 397 11.24 9.27 13.72
N HIS A 398 10.03 8.73 13.76
CA HIS A 398 9.55 7.76 14.74
C HIS A 398 8.56 6.79 14.07
N ALA A 399 8.20 5.70 14.74
CA ALA A 399 7.12 4.84 14.27
C ALA A 399 5.74 5.44 14.60
N ASN A 400 4.75 5.21 13.73
CA ASN A 400 3.37 5.63 13.98
C ASN A 400 2.57 4.52 14.66
N VAL A 401 1.67 4.90 15.58
CA VAL A 401 0.65 3.98 16.09
C VAL A 401 -0.37 3.75 14.98
N ARG A 402 -0.56 2.47 14.62
CA ARG A 402 -1.45 2.07 13.51
C ARG A 402 -2.49 1.10 14.02
N ARG A 403 -3.71 1.22 13.50
CA ARG A 403 -4.76 0.22 13.70
C ARG A 403 -4.48 -0.98 12.80
N ILE A 404 -4.62 -2.18 13.34
CA ILE A 404 -4.61 -3.42 12.54
C ILE A 404 -5.79 -3.38 11.55
N PRO A 405 -5.59 -3.64 10.24
CA PRO A 405 -6.66 -3.70 9.24
C PRO A 405 -7.77 -4.67 9.63
N ALA A 406 -8.99 -4.47 9.10
CA ALA A 406 -10.20 -5.19 9.54
C ALA A 406 -10.04 -6.71 9.54
N GLU A 407 -9.52 -7.27 8.46
CA GLU A 407 -9.32 -8.70 8.25
C GLU A 407 -8.32 -9.27 9.26
N SER A 408 -7.11 -8.70 9.30
CA SER A 408 -6.06 -9.12 10.24
C SER A 408 -6.48 -8.92 11.70
N LEU A 409 -7.28 -7.88 12.01
CA LEU A 409 -7.79 -7.65 13.36
C LEU A 409 -8.78 -8.76 13.75
N LEU A 410 -9.71 -9.12 12.88
CA LEU A 410 -10.64 -10.24 13.14
C LEU A 410 -9.87 -11.55 13.32
N ASP A 411 -8.86 -11.79 12.48
CA ASP A 411 -8.02 -12.99 12.56
C ASP A 411 -7.21 -13.04 13.86
N CYS A 412 -6.63 -11.91 14.29
CA CYS A 412 -5.97 -11.78 15.58
C CYS A 412 -6.95 -12.05 16.73
N ILE A 413 -8.17 -11.48 16.69
CA ILE A 413 -9.20 -11.71 17.72
C ILE A 413 -9.55 -13.21 17.78
N CYS A 414 -9.74 -13.86 16.63
CA CYS A 414 -10.01 -15.30 16.56
C CYS A 414 -8.85 -16.13 17.10
N GLN A 415 -7.61 -15.76 16.80
CA GLN A 415 -6.40 -16.41 17.32
C GLN A 415 -6.33 -16.30 18.85
N VAL A 416 -6.45 -15.09 19.40
CA VAL A 416 -6.31 -14.89 20.86
C VAL A 416 -7.46 -15.52 21.63
N THR A 417 -8.65 -15.63 21.04
CA THR A 417 -9.81 -16.26 21.67
C THR A 417 -9.94 -17.75 21.34
N ASN A 418 -9.14 -18.32 20.45
CA ASN A 418 -9.30 -19.70 19.93
C ASN A 418 -10.72 -19.96 19.39
N THR A 419 -11.27 -18.99 18.66
CA THR A 419 -12.57 -19.11 18.00
C THR A 419 -12.40 -19.23 16.49
N LYS A 420 -13.45 -19.69 15.82
CA LYS A 420 -13.44 -19.94 14.37
C LYS A 420 -14.50 -19.10 13.68
N GLU A 421 -14.15 -18.58 12.51
CA GLU A 421 -15.10 -17.90 11.62
C GLU A 421 -15.57 -18.79 10.49
N LYS A 422 -16.71 -18.44 9.91
CA LYS A 422 -17.23 -19.07 8.69
C LYS A 422 -17.55 -18.00 7.67
N PHE A 423 -16.82 -18.02 6.56
CA PHE A 423 -17.07 -17.15 5.42
C PHE A 423 -17.68 -17.92 4.25
N ARG A 424 -18.40 -17.21 3.39
CA ARG A 424 -19.00 -17.78 2.18
C ARG A 424 -17.89 -18.40 1.32
N GLY A 425 -18.08 -19.66 0.90
CA GLY A 425 -17.15 -20.36 0.03
C GLY A 425 -15.84 -20.84 0.68
N LEU A 426 -15.63 -20.57 1.97
CA LEU A 426 -14.45 -21.01 2.71
C LEU A 426 -14.81 -22.01 3.83
N PRO A 427 -13.92 -22.91 4.25
CA PRO A 427 -14.18 -23.84 5.35
C PRO A 427 -14.34 -23.12 6.71
N LEU A 428 -14.90 -23.81 7.70
CA LEU A 428 -14.95 -23.29 9.07
C LEU A 428 -13.52 -23.16 9.63
N GLY A 429 -13.20 -22.00 10.22
CA GLY A 429 -11.86 -21.67 10.69
C GLY A 429 -10.97 -21.03 9.62
N ALA A 430 -11.51 -20.70 8.45
CA ALA A 430 -10.79 -19.87 7.50
C ALA A 430 -10.57 -18.46 8.05
N ARG A 431 -9.48 -17.82 7.61
CA ARG A 431 -9.11 -16.46 7.99
C ARG A 431 -9.83 -15.43 7.13
N ALA A 432 -10.10 -14.26 7.68
CA ALA A 432 -10.71 -13.14 6.97
C ALA A 432 -9.83 -12.66 5.82
N VAL A 433 -8.49 -12.70 5.96
CA VAL A 433 -7.56 -12.36 4.88
C VAL A 433 -7.69 -13.29 3.66
N GLN A 434 -8.24 -14.49 3.83
CA GLN A 434 -8.47 -15.47 2.75
C GLN A 434 -9.77 -15.20 1.96
N ILE A 435 -10.56 -14.19 2.32
CA ILE A 435 -11.80 -13.87 1.61
C ILE A 435 -11.47 -13.38 0.19
N ALA A 436 -11.73 -14.25 -0.78
CA ALA A 436 -11.51 -14.01 -2.21
C ALA A 436 -12.50 -13.01 -2.82
N ASP A 437 -13.76 -12.97 -2.38
CA ASP A 437 -14.79 -12.13 -2.99
C ASP A 437 -14.94 -10.80 -2.24
N GLY A 438 -14.76 -9.67 -2.92
CA GLY A 438 -15.03 -8.34 -2.37
C GLY A 438 -16.44 -8.18 -1.78
N THR A 439 -17.43 -8.90 -2.31
CA THR A 439 -18.82 -8.85 -1.83
C THR A 439 -19.08 -9.63 -0.54
N THR A 440 -18.14 -10.49 -0.12
CA THR A 440 -18.28 -11.27 1.12
C THR A 440 -17.77 -10.46 2.30
N SER A 441 -18.65 -10.16 3.26
CA SER A 441 -18.31 -9.39 4.46
C SER A 441 -19.15 -9.85 5.67
N THR A 442 -18.76 -9.39 6.85
CA THR A 442 -19.53 -9.51 8.10
C THR A 442 -19.81 -8.12 8.66
N TYR A 443 -20.65 -8.03 9.69
CA TYR A 443 -20.85 -6.76 10.40
C TYR A 443 -19.53 -6.20 10.97
N PHE A 444 -18.68 -7.08 11.50
CA PHE A 444 -17.34 -6.70 11.97
C PHE A 444 -16.50 -6.12 10.83
N LEU A 445 -16.30 -6.87 9.74
CA LEU A 445 -15.45 -6.43 8.64
C LEU A 445 -15.93 -5.10 8.04
N THR A 446 -17.25 -4.93 7.89
CA THR A 446 -17.85 -3.68 7.39
C THR A 446 -17.61 -2.52 8.35
N THR A 447 -17.82 -2.71 9.66
CA THR A 447 -17.65 -1.67 10.69
C THR A 447 -16.19 -1.22 10.82
N PHE A 448 -15.26 -2.15 10.62
CA PHE A 448 -13.82 -1.89 10.67
C PHE A 448 -13.22 -1.53 9.30
N GLY A 449 -14.03 -1.17 8.31
CA GLY A 449 -13.54 -0.53 7.09
C GLY A 449 -12.86 -1.47 6.08
N ARG A 450 -13.30 -2.74 5.99
CA ARG A 450 -12.91 -3.63 4.89
C ARG A 450 -13.37 -3.07 3.54
N ALA A 451 -12.52 -3.15 2.52
CA ALA A 451 -12.86 -2.77 1.16
C ALA A 451 -13.92 -3.70 0.55
N LYS A 452 -14.85 -3.12 -0.22
CA LYS A 452 -15.81 -3.88 -1.04
C LYS A 452 -15.23 -4.26 -2.41
N ARG A 453 -14.07 -3.70 -2.74
CA ARG A 453 -13.35 -3.85 -4.02
C ARG A 453 -14.18 -3.28 -5.17
N GLU A 454 -14.80 -2.12 -4.92
CA GLU A 454 -15.60 -1.38 -5.89
C GLU A 454 -14.80 -0.40 -6.73
N THR A 455 -13.66 0.04 -6.21
CA THR A 455 -12.77 1.00 -6.84
C THR A 455 -11.32 0.54 -6.70
N VAL A 456 -10.43 1.13 -7.48
CA VAL A 456 -8.98 0.95 -7.31
C VAL A 456 -8.37 1.90 -6.27
N CYS A 457 -9.19 2.71 -5.59
CA CYS A 457 -8.70 3.72 -4.65
C CYS A 457 -8.07 3.05 -3.43
N ALA A 458 -6.86 3.49 -3.06
CA ALA A 458 -6.26 3.09 -1.78
C ALA A 458 -7.13 3.47 -0.57
N CYS A 459 -8.03 4.43 -0.73
CA CYS A 459 -8.95 4.94 0.28
C CYS A 459 -10.19 4.07 0.55
N GLU A 460 -10.43 2.99 -0.22
CA GLU A 460 -11.64 2.17 -0.05
C GLU A 460 -11.59 1.32 1.24
N SER A 461 -10.40 0.86 1.63
CA SER A 461 -10.17 0.33 2.97
C SER A 461 -9.72 1.47 3.90
N SER A 462 -10.26 1.52 5.11
CA SER A 462 -9.94 2.58 6.08
C SER A 462 -9.50 2.01 7.40
N THR A 463 -8.47 2.64 7.98
CA THR A 463 -8.04 2.39 9.35
C THR A 463 -8.50 3.46 10.34
N ASP A 464 -9.29 4.42 9.88
CA ASP A 464 -9.74 5.54 10.70
C ASP A 464 -10.63 5.08 11.85
N PRO A 465 -10.44 5.68 13.04
CA PRO A 465 -11.24 5.36 14.20
C PRO A 465 -12.68 5.87 14.02
N SER A 466 -13.66 5.10 14.50
CA SER A 466 -15.06 5.51 14.55
C SER A 466 -15.74 5.14 15.87
N LEU A 467 -16.81 5.87 16.21
CA LEU A 467 -17.60 5.57 17.41
C LEU A 467 -18.23 4.17 17.35
N SER A 468 -18.66 3.72 16.16
CA SER A 468 -19.25 2.39 15.99
C SER A 468 -18.23 1.28 16.26
N GLN A 469 -16.97 1.45 15.87
CA GLN A 469 -15.90 0.50 16.21
C GLN A 469 -15.69 0.41 17.72
N ALA A 470 -15.62 1.56 18.42
CA ALA A 470 -15.44 1.59 19.87
C ALA A 470 -16.59 0.89 20.62
N LEU A 471 -17.85 1.19 20.25
CA LEU A 471 -19.02 0.55 20.82
C LEU A 471 -19.05 -0.96 20.55
N HIS A 472 -18.61 -1.39 19.36
CA HIS A 472 -18.53 -2.79 19.00
C HIS A 472 -17.50 -3.55 19.84
N MET A 473 -16.35 -2.95 20.14
CA MET A 473 -15.33 -3.59 20.97
C MET A 473 -15.72 -3.72 22.44
N LEU A 474 -16.47 -2.74 22.97
CA LEU A 474 -16.87 -2.73 24.39
C LEU A 474 -17.97 -3.75 24.71
N ASN A 475 -18.98 -3.89 23.84
CA ASN A 475 -20.20 -4.63 24.16
C ASN A 475 -20.62 -5.65 23.07
N GLY A 476 -19.82 -5.84 22.02
CA GLY A 476 -20.19 -6.67 20.87
C GLY A 476 -19.92 -8.16 21.05
N GLU A 477 -20.65 -8.98 20.29
CA GLU A 477 -20.40 -10.43 20.18
C GLU A 477 -18.97 -10.75 19.68
N ALA A 478 -18.37 -9.84 18.91
CA ALA A 478 -17.03 -10.01 18.36
C ALA A 478 -15.92 -10.04 19.42
N THR A 479 -16.15 -9.52 20.62
CA THR A 479 -15.19 -9.62 21.74
C THR A 479 -15.76 -10.49 22.85
N HIS A 480 -16.86 -10.09 23.48
CA HIS A 480 -17.40 -10.81 24.65
C HIS A 480 -17.86 -12.23 24.30
N GLY A 481 -18.60 -12.38 23.19
CA GLY A 481 -19.08 -13.67 22.72
C GLY A 481 -17.92 -14.62 22.38
N LYS A 482 -16.88 -14.12 21.72
CA LYS A 482 -15.69 -14.91 21.38
C LYS A 482 -14.88 -15.33 22.60
N ILE A 483 -14.71 -14.45 23.59
CA ILE A 483 -14.04 -14.81 24.86
C ILE A 483 -14.80 -15.95 25.57
N ALA A 484 -16.12 -15.83 25.65
CA ALA A 484 -16.97 -16.85 26.29
C ALA A 484 -16.93 -18.19 25.54
N GLN A 485 -17.01 -18.18 24.20
CA GLN A 485 -16.93 -19.37 23.36
C GLN A 485 -15.54 -20.03 23.42
N GLY A 486 -14.49 -19.21 23.41
CA GLY A 486 -13.10 -19.64 23.36
C GLY A 486 -12.63 -20.40 24.59
N GLY A 487 -13.10 -20.00 25.77
CA GLY A 487 -12.86 -20.71 27.01
C GLY A 487 -11.38 -20.78 27.46
N ILE A 488 -10.51 -19.92 26.93
CA ILE A 488 -9.04 -19.95 27.14
C ILE A 488 -8.69 -20.03 28.63
N ILE A 489 -9.27 -19.18 29.46
CA ILE A 489 -8.96 -19.15 30.91
C ILE A 489 -9.30 -20.51 31.55
N LYS A 490 -10.48 -21.08 31.23
CA LYS A 490 -10.89 -22.39 31.74
C LYS A 490 -9.94 -23.49 31.28
N GLN A 491 -9.52 -23.44 30.01
CA GLN A 491 -8.55 -24.38 29.46
C GLN A 491 -7.22 -24.31 30.22
N LEU A 492 -6.61 -23.12 30.33
CA LEU A 492 -5.31 -22.96 30.98
C LEU A 492 -5.32 -23.36 32.47
N LEU A 493 -6.41 -23.06 33.19
CA LEU A 493 -6.58 -23.52 34.57
C LEU A 493 -6.72 -25.04 34.65
N SER A 494 -7.41 -25.68 33.69
CA SER A 494 -7.53 -27.14 33.63
C SER A 494 -6.20 -27.84 33.29
N GLU A 495 -5.30 -27.14 32.61
CA GLU A 495 -3.92 -27.58 32.33
C GLU A 495 -2.99 -27.39 33.56
N GLY A 496 -3.50 -26.84 34.67
CA GLY A 496 -2.77 -26.67 35.93
C GLY A 496 -1.95 -25.39 36.02
N LYS A 497 -2.13 -24.41 35.10
CA LYS A 497 -1.46 -23.10 35.22
C LYS A 497 -2.01 -22.32 36.43
N THR A 498 -1.14 -21.64 37.16
CA THR A 498 -1.56 -20.73 38.25
C THR A 498 -2.22 -19.47 37.67
N PRO A 499 -3.03 -18.71 38.46
CA PRO A 499 -3.61 -17.45 37.99
C PRO A 499 -2.58 -16.47 37.41
N GLU A 500 -1.40 -16.36 38.02
CA GLU A 500 -0.31 -15.51 37.54
C GLU A 500 0.20 -15.98 36.16
N GLN A 501 0.39 -17.28 35.98
CA GLN A 501 0.80 -17.87 34.70
C GLN A 501 -0.28 -17.71 33.62
N VAL A 502 -1.56 -17.75 34.00
CA VAL A 502 -2.69 -17.48 33.10
C VAL A 502 -2.66 -16.02 32.66
N ILE A 503 -2.47 -15.07 33.59
CA ILE A 503 -2.36 -13.64 33.27
C ILE A 503 -1.17 -13.39 32.34
N GLU A 504 0.00 -13.95 32.65
CA GLU A 504 1.19 -13.81 31.80
C GLU A 504 0.95 -14.34 30.38
N SER A 505 0.37 -15.54 30.26
CA SER A 505 0.00 -16.16 28.97
C SER A 505 -0.98 -15.25 28.19
N LEU A 506 -1.99 -14.69 28.85
CA LEU A 506 -2.93 -13.76 28.20
C LEU A 506 -2.26 -12.46 27.73
N TYR A 507 -1.33 -11.91 28.50
CA TYR A 507 -0.57 -10.71 28.11
C TYR A 507 0.33 -10.97 26.90
N ILE A 508 1.04 -12.09 26.88
CA ILE A 508 1.87 -12.48 25.73
C ILE A 508 0.98 -12.71 24.51
N ARG A 509 -0.11 -13.44 24.67
CA ARG A 509 -1.05 -13.76 23.59
C ARG A 509 -1.72 -12.52 22.98
N CYS A 510 -2.12 -11.55 23.80
CA CYS A 510 -2.87 -10.38 23.35
C CYS A 510 -1.97 -9.18 22.99
N LEU A 511 -0.91 -8.95 23.76
CA LEU A 511 -0.07 -7.75 23.73
C LEU A 511 1.39 -8.03 23.35
N THR A 512 1.80 -9.30 23.27
CA THR A 512 3.17 -9.70 22.90
C THR A 512 4.22 -9.17 23.89
N ARG A 513 3.86 -9.06 25.16
CA ARG A 513 4.75 -8.67 26.26
C ARG A 513 4.26 -9.29 27.55
N ARG A 514 5.10 -9.31 28.58
CA ARG A 514 4.65 -9.63 29.95
C ARG A 514 3.86 -8.48 30.57
N PRO A 515 2.98 -8.76 31.55
CA PRO A 515 2.38 -7.71 32.37
C PRO A 515 3.48 -7.02 33.18
N THR A 516 3.32 -5.71 33.37
CA THR A 516 4.11 -4.97 34.35
C THR A 516 3.73 -5.41 35.78
N ALA A 517 4.58 -5.11 36.76
CA ALA A 517 4.29 -5.45 38.17
C ALA A 517 2.98 -4.80 38.67
N ASP A 518 2.68 -3.57 38.24
CA ASP A 518 1.44 -2.86 38.57
C ASP A 518 0.21 -3.52 37.92
N GLU A 519 0.32 -3.90 36.64
CA GLU A 519 -0.75 -4.62 35.93
C GLU A 519 -1.03 -6.00 36.56
N MET A 520 0.01 -6.74 36.93
CA MET A 520 -0.12 -8.03 37.61
C MET A 520 -0.78 -7.86 38.98
N GLY A 521 -0.32 -6.88 39.78
CA GLY A 521 -0.90 -6.60 41.09
C GLY A 521 -2.40 -6.32 41.02
N LYS A 522 -2.83 -5.41 40.12
CA LYS A 522 -4.24 -5.05 39.94
C LYS A 522 -5.12 -6.22 39.49
N LEU A 523 -4.61 -7.11 38.65
CA LEU A 523 -5.39 -8.25 38.16
C LEU A 523 -5.49 -9.40 39.16
N MET A 524 -4.54 -9.50 40.09
CA MET A 524 -4.57 -10.50 41.16
C MET A 524 -5.45 -10.08 42.36
N GLU A 525 -5.80 -8.80 42.46
CA GLU A 525 -6.71 -8.26 43.48
C GLU A 525 -8.19 -8.50 43.18
N VAL A 526 -8.53 -8.77 41.91
CA VAL A 526 -9.90 -9.04 41.41
C VAL A 526 -10.19 -10.53 41.45
#